data_AF-A0A1B8ATS4-F1
#
_entry.id   AF-A0A1B8ATS4-F1
#
_cell.length_a   1.000
_cell.length_b   1.000
_cell.length_c   1.000
_cell.angle_alpha   90.00
_cell.angle_beta   90.00
_cell.angle_gamma   90.00
#
_symmetry.space_group_name_H-M   'P 1'
#
loop_
_entity.id
_entity.type
_entity.pdbx_description
1 polymer ?
#
loop_
_entity_poly.entity_id
_entity_poly.type
_entity_poly.pdbx_seq_one_letter_code
_entity_poly.pdbx_strand_id
1 'polypeptide(L)'
;MCAALDPYHMQFDEYLLKSFQDANKGSEEYNIRLVELTVVACHQIAVYFFNLDDGAHNHQLYQDWAQQRRMEQILTSEVRDIIPPSAFFHTSYTYFDQYPQGLADVAGDWAEGRIFGGVVVFDRGETESECKSMWIHGARLRGPTTLYPPTPDQFDSFINFLLSDPEERTTCPLPIHGKNENRPRWHPYDALAKYHIFRDKYERRLPLEHPKRECMLVNADWPELADEYIVNNTDFIRREGGVVTDEQIAAALARLKEVTPSSPCWHPSLEKK
;
A
#
# COMPACT_ATOMS: atom_id res chain seq x y z
N MET A 1 -5.91 31.40 11.81
CA MET A 1 -4.68 31.71 11.05
C MET A 1 -4.20 30.38 10.50
N CYS A 2 -4.10 30.18 9.19
CA CYS A 2 -3.45 28.97 8.69
C CYS A 2 -1.98 29.05 9.07
N ALA A 3 -1.50 28.12 9.90
CA ALA A 3 -0.07 27.95 10.09
C ALA A 3 0.56 27.70 8.72
N ALA A 4 1.54 28.53 8.34
CA ALA A 4 2.32 28.28 7.14
C ALA A 4 3.26 27.11 7.45
N LEU A 5 3.21 26.04 6.65
CA LEU A 5 4.18 24.97 6.71
C LEU A 5 5.57 25.55 6.45
N ASP A 6 6.45 25.49 7.43
CA ASP A 6 7.88 25.79 7.25
C ASP A 6 8.59 24.51 6.76
N PRO A 7 9.14 24.49 5.53
CA PRO A 7 9.85 23.34 4.99
C PRO A 7 11.01 22.85 5.85
N TYR A 8 11.59 23.69 6.70
CA TYR A 8 12.67 23.31 7.62
C TYR A 8 12.23 22.36 8.75
N HIS A 9 10.92 22.18 8.94
CA HIS A 9 10.40 21.15 9.87
C HIS A 9 10.41 19.74 9.26
N MET A 10 10.60 19.58 7.95
CA MET A 10 10.71 18.27 7.33
C MET A 10 12.09 17.65 7.59
N GLN A 11 12.11 16.41 8.06
CA GLN A 11 13.31 15.64 8.35
C GLN A 11 13.38 14.43 7.44
N PHE A 12 14.30 14.47 6.47
CA PHE A 12 14.59 13.30 5.64
C PHE A 12 15.77 12.55 6.21
N ASP A 13 15.72 11.22 6.10
CA ASP A 13 16.86 10.37 6.41
C ASP A 13 18.06 10.73 5.52
N GLU A 14 19.24 10.82 6.13
CA GLU A 14 20.47 11.25 5.45
C GLU A 14 20.83 10.29 4.31
N TYR A 15 20.65 8.99 4.53
CA TYR A 15 20.92 7.97 3.53
C TYR A 15 19.95 8.10 2.35
N LEU A 16 18.65 8.31 2.60
CA LEU A 16 17.67 8.57 1.54
C LEU A 16 18.04 9.79 0.68
N LEU A 17 18.36 10.93 1.32
CA LEU A 17 18.76 12.14 0.59
C LEU A 17 20.00 11.90 -0.28
N LYS A 18 21.01 11.24 0.30
CA LYS A 18 22.25 10.93 -0.40
C LYS A 18 22.02 9.97 -1.57
N SER A 19 21.25 8.89 -1.36
CA SER A 19 20.91 7.94 -2.42
C SER A 19 20.15 8.60 -3.57
N PHE A 20 19.25 9.55 -3.29
CA PHE A 20 18.59 10.31 -4.34
C PHE A 20 19.56 11.22 -5.11
N GLN A 21 20.47 11.91 -4.41
CA GLN A 21 21.47 12.79 -5.01
C GLN A 21 22.50 12.04 -5.87
N ASP A 22 22.87 10.83 -5.45
CA ASP A 22 23.82 9.96 -6.15
C ASP A 22 23.18 9.28 -7.38
N ALA A 23 21.84 9.18 -7.44
CA ALA A 23 21.13 8.57 -8.54
C ALA A 23 21.14 9.44 -9.81
N ASN A 24 21.41 8.82 -10.96
CA ASN A 24 21.44 9.52 -12.24
C ASN A 24 20.03 9.99 -12.64
N LYS A 25 19.86 11.30 -12.88
CA LYS A 25 18.59 11.87 -13.33
C LYS A 25 18.06 11.12 -14.56
N GLY A 26 16.80 10.68 -14.48
CA GLY A 26 16.12 9.92 -15.54
C GLY A 26 16.36 8.40 -15.49
N SER A 27 17.16 7.90 -14.55
CA SER A 27 17.23 6.46 -14.27
C SER A 27 16.01 5.97 -13.50
N GLU A 28 15.76 4.66 -13.54
CA GLU A 28 14.73 4.01 -12.71
C GLU A 28 14.98 4.24 -11.22
N GLU A 29 16.23 4.13 -10.77
CA GLU A 29 16.62 4.39 -9.38
C GLU A 29 16.27 5.83 -8.97
N TYR A 30 16.59 6.82 -9.81
CA TYR A 30 16.24 8.21 -9.54
C TYR A 30 14.72 8.40 -9.40
N ASN A 31 13.95 7.78 -10.29
CA ASN A 31 12.49 7.87 -10.29
C ASN A 31 11.89 7.24 -9.02
N ILE A 32 12.36 6.07 -8.60
CA ILE A 32 11.85 5.43 -7.38
C ILE A 32 12.25 6.23 -6.14
N ARG A 33 13.48 6.75 -6.06
CA ARG A 33 13.93 7.60 -4.95
C ARG A 33 13.18 8.94 -4.89
N LEU A 34 12.83 9.52 -6.03
CA LEU A 34 11.95 10.70 -6.11
C LEU A 34 10.57 10.41 -5.50
N VAL A 35 10.00 9.25 -5.83
CA VAL A 35 8.73 8.81 -5.25
C VAL A 35 8.86 8.63 -3.74
N GLU A 36 9.92 7.97 -3.27
CA GLU A 36 10.18 7.77 -1.84
C GLU A 36 10.24 9.10 -1.08
N LEU A 37 11.01 10.08 -1.57
CA LEU A 37 11.04 11.42 -0.99
C LEU A 37 9.67 12.09 -0.98
N THR A 38 8.91 11.98 -2.06
CA THR A 38 7.58 12.58 -2.17
C THR A 38 6.60 11.98 -1.15
N VAL A 39 6.59 10.66 -1.00
CA VAL A 39 5.75 9.95 -0.04
C VAL A 39 6.11 10.37 1.38
N VAL A 40 7.41 10.36 1.72
CA VAL A 40 7.91 10.77 3.04
C VAL A 40 7.55 12.22 3.36
N ALA A 41 7.66 13.12 2.38
CA ALA A 41 7.24 14.51 2.54
C ALA A 41 5.74 14.63 2.84
N CYS A 42 4.88 13.96 2.05
CA CYS A 42 3.44 13.97 2.28
C CYS A 42 3.05 13.40 3.65
N HIS A 43 3.70 12.32 4.07
CA HIS A 43 3.50 11.72 5.40
C HIS A 43 3.84 12.73 6.51
N GLN A 44 5.01 13.37 6.45
CA GLN A 44 5.44 14.34 7.46
C GLN A 44 4.59 15.60 7.48
N ILE A 45 4.10 16.06 6.34
CA ILE A 45 3.15 17.18 6.27
C ILE A 45 1.84 16.82 6.98
N ALA A 46 1.35 15.60 6.79
CA ALA A 46 0.14 15.13 7.47
C ALA A 46 0.36 15.00 8.99
N VAL A 47 1.49 14.45 9.42
CA VAL A 47 1.92 14.43 10.83
C VAL A 47 1.95 15.84 11.41
N TYR A 48 2.56 16.80 10.69
CA TYR A 48 2.66 18.19 11.13
C TYR A 48 1.27 18.79 11.35
N PHE A 49 0.37 18.65 10.37
CA PHE A 49 -1.01 19.15 10.50
C PHE A 49 -1.80 18.45 11.60
N PHE A 50 -1.60 17.16 11.81
CA PHE A 50 -2.21 16.43 12.92
C PHE A 50 -1.77 17.02 14.26
N ASN A 51 -0.47 17.29 14.42
CA ASN A 51 0.08 17.84 15.66
C ASN A 51 -0.29 19.30 15.94
N LEU A 52 -0.68 20.09 14.93
CA LEU A 52 -1.23 21.43 15.17
C LEU A 52 -2.55 21.39 15.94
N ASP A 53 -3.33 20.32 15.76
CA ASP A 53 -4.59 20.06 16.44
C ASP A 53 -5.62 21.22 16.34
N ASP A 54 -5.52 22.05 15.31
CA ASP A 54 -6.32 23.27 15.11
C ASP A 54 -7.47 23.08 14.11
N GLY A 55 -7.65 21.85 13.63
CA GLY A 55 -8.66 21.46 12.65
C GLY A 55 -10.05 21.18 13.25
N ALA A 56 -11.02 20.92 12.36
CA ALA A 56 -12.40 20.58 12.74
C ALA A 56 -12.53 19.23 13.46
N HIS A 57 -11.53 18.36 13.34
CA HIS A 57 -11.47 17.04 13.95
C HIS A 57 -10.30 16.95 14.94
N ASN A 58 -10.23 17.90 15.88
CA ASN A 58 -9.19 17.93 16.90
C ASN A 58 -9.23 16.69 17.81
N HIS A 59 -8.13 16.45 18.52
CA HIS A 59 -7.92 15.27 19.35
C HIS A 59 -8.96 15.15 20.44
N GLN A 60 -9.32 16.26 21.10
CA GLN A 60 -10.29 16.23 22.19
C GLN A 60 -11.67 15.78 21.68
N LEU A 61 -12.14 16.35 20.57
CA LEU A 61 -13.42 15.97 19.97
C LEU A 61 -13.45 14.48 19.61
N TYR A 62 -12.36 13.95 19.05
CA TYR A 62 -12.27 12.54 18.74
C TYR A 62 -12.24 11.66 20.00
N GLN A 63 -11.49 12.05 21.03
CA GLN A 63 -11.40 11.31 22.29
C GLN A 63 -12.75 11.26 23.01
N ASP A 64 -13.48 12.37 23.04
CA ASP A 64 -14.83 12.45 23.62
C ASP A 64 -15.79 11.50 22.89
N TRP A 65 -15.78 11.51 21.55
CA TRP A 65 -16.56 10.59 20.73
C TRP A 65 -16.17 9.11 21.00
N ALA A 66 -14.87 8.82 21.03
CA ALA A 66 -14.37 7.46 21.25
C ALA A 66 -14.75 6.95 22.65
N GLN A 67 -14.67 7.79 23.67
CA GLN A 67 -15.09 7.46 25.03
C GLN A 67 -16.59 7.19 25.11
N GLN A 68 -17.42 8.06 24.50
CA GLN A 68 -18.86 7.84 24.43
C GLN A 68 -19.18 6.50 23.76
N ARG A 69 -18.52 6.19 22.63
CA ARG A 69 -18.71 4.93 21.91
C ARG A 69 -18.30 3.70 22.75
N ARG A 70 -17.20 3.78 23.50
CA ARG A 70 -16.82 2.71 24.45
C ARG A 70 -17.89 2.48 25.50
N MET A 71 -18.47 3.55 26.04
CA MET A 71 -19.54 3.45 27.03
C MET A 71 -20.80 2.84 26.43
N GLU A 72 -21.20 3.25 25.22
CA GLU A 72 -22.32 2.67 24.49
C GLU A 72 -22.12 1.16 24.28
N GLN A 73 -20.95 0.74 23.78
CA GLN A 73 -20.62 -0.68 23.58
C GLN A 73 -20.70 -1.52 24.86
N ILE A 74 -20.23 -0.97 25.99
CA ILE A 74 -20.32 -1.63 27.30
C ILE A 74 -21.79 -1.79 27.73
N LEU A 75 -22.61 -0.75 27.53
CA LEU A 75 -24.03 -0.76 27.91
C LEU A 75 -24.86 -1.69 27.02
N THR A 76 -24.57 -1.77 25.71
CA THR A 76 -25.30 -2.60 24.75
C THR A 76 -24.75 -4.02 24.64
N SER A 77 -23.63 -4.33 25.30
CA SER A 77 -22.88 -5.58 25.12
C SER A 77 -22.48 -5.84 23.64
N GLU A 78 -22.32 -4.76 22.86
CA GLU A 78 -21.90 -4.83 21.46
C GLU A 78 -20.36 -4.81 21.38
N VAL A 79 -19.76 -5.97 21.14
CA VAL A 79 -18.28 -6.12 21.06
C VAL A 79 -17.76 -6.00 19.62
N ARG A 80 -18.60 -5.67 18.63
CA ARG A 80 -18.25 -5.88 17.21
C ARG A 80 -17.43 -4.77 16.57
N ASP A 81 -17.55 -3.53 17.03
CA ASP A 81 -16.93 -2.39 16.34
C ASP A 81 -15.61 -2.02 17.01
N ILE A 82 -14.49 -2.30 16.33
CA ILE A 82 -13.18 -1.81 16.76
C ILE A 82 -13.20 -0.28 16.66
N ILE A 83 -13.05 0.39 17.79
CA ILE A 83 -12.93 1.85 17.83
C ILE A 83 -11.53 2.22 17.32
N PRO A 84 -11.42 3.02 16.25
CA PRO A 84 -10.11 3.36 15.71
C PRO A 84 -9.24 4.14 16.71
N PRO A 85 -7.93 4.23 16.48
CA PRO A 85 -7.04 4.98 17.36
C PRO A 85 -7.14 6.51 17.16
N SER A 86 -7.54 6.95 15.97
CA SER A 86 -7.66 8.35 15.57
C SER A 86 -8.77 8.50 14.51
N ALA A 87 -9.28 9.72 14.33
CA ALA A 87 -10.20 10.05 13.23
C ALA A 87 -9.55 9.79 11.86
N PHE A 88 -8.23 9.93 11.80
CA PHE A 88 -7.39 9.72 10.64
C PHE A 88 -6.57 8.45 10.86
N PHE A 89 -7.02 7.33 10.30
CA PHE A 89 -6.32 6.05 10.44
C PHE A 89 -6.45 5.17 9.19
N HIS A 90 -5.42 4.39 8.94
CA HIS A 90 -5.44 3.29 7.98
C HIS A 90 -5.66 1.98 8.74
N THR A 91 -6.54 1.09 8.26
CA THR A 91 -6.91 -0.15 8.99
C THR A 91 -5.75 -1.08 9.28
N SER A 92 -4.75 -1.12 8.39
CA SER A 92 -3.54 -1.95 8.53
C SER A 92 -2.37 -1.27 9.26
N TYR A 93 -2.43 0.04 9.54
CA TYR A 93 -1.32 0.83 10.11
C TYR A 93 -1.82 1.58 11.36
N THR A 94 -2.08 0.83 12.42
CA THR A 94 -2.66 1.36 13.67
C THR A 94 -1.78 1.11 14.90
N TYR A 95 -0.55 0.62 14.71
CA TYR A 95 0.34 0.24 15.81
C TYR A 95 1.12 1.46 16.34
N PHE A 96 0.40 2.51 16.73
CA PHE A 96 1.01 3.78 17.14
C PHE A 96 2.04 3.65 18.27
N ASP A 97 1.94 2.64 19.14
CA ASP A 97 2.91 2.42 20.23
C ASP A 97 4.36 2.18 19.76
N GLN A 98 4.57 1.76 18.50
CA GLN A 98 5.91 1.53 17.94
C GLN A 98 6.36 2.61 16.95
N TYR A 99 5.48 3.56 16.63
CA TYR A 99 5.77 4.62 15.68
C TYR A 99 6.51 5.78 16.36
N PRO A 100 7.55 6.38 15.76
CA PRO A 100 8.33 7.45 16.37
C PRO A 100 7.50 8.65 16.86
N GLN A 101 6.41 8.97 16.17
CA GLN A 101 5.49 10.07 16.48
C GLN A 101 4.08 9.59 16.86
N GLY A 102 3.95 8.30 17.20
CA GLY A 102 2.72 7.74 17.74
C GLY A 102 1.51 7.87 16.81
N LEU A 103 0.43 8.48 17.31
CA LEU A 103 -0.82 8.66 16.56
C LEU A 103 -0.65 9.59 15.35
N ALA A 104 0.35 10.46 15.35
CA ALA A 104 0.60 11.34 14.22
C ALA A 104 1.04 10.54 12.99
N ASP A 105 1.88 9.52 13.15
CA ASP A 105 2.29 8.66 12.03
C ASP A 105 1.10 7.83 11.49
N VAL A 106 0.15 7.43 12.36
CA VAL A 106 -1.12 6.80 11.93
C VAL A 106 -1.93 7.74 11.02
N ALA A 107 -1.94 9.04 11.34
CA ALA A 107 -2.57 10.05 10.50
C ALA A 107 -1.79 10.27 9.18
N GLY A 108 -0.46 10.16 9.22
CA GLY A 108 0.42 10.15 8.05
C GLY A 108 0.08 9.01 7.09
N ASP A 109 -0.02 7.78 7.58
CA ASP A 109 -0.39 6.61 6.78
C ASP A 109 -1.83 6.72 6.22
N TRP A 110 -2.75 7.33 6.98
CA TRP A 110 -4.08 7.67 6.46
C TRP A 110 -4.00 8.66 5.30
N ALA A 111 -3.18 9.70 5.41
CA ALA A 111 -3.02 10.72 4.38
C ALA A 111 -2.43 10.10 3.10
N GLU A 112 -1.46 9.20 3.21
CA GLU A 112 -0.98 8.41 2.07
C GLU A 112 -2.09 7.60 1.43
N GLY A 113 -2.94 6.96 2.24
CA GLY A 113 -4.14 6.28 1.77
C GLY A 113 -5.08 7.16 0.95
N ARG A 114 -5.16 8.46 1.27
CA ARG A 114 -5.97 9.45 0.53
C ARG A 114 -5.28 10.00 -0.70
N ILE A 115 -3.97 10.23 -0.62
CA ILE A 115 -3.18 10.85 -1.68
C ILE A 115 -2.78 9.80 -2.72
N PHE A 116 -2.05 8.76 -2.32
CA PHE A 116 -1.50 7.76 -3.24
C PHE A 116 -2.45 6.59 -3.48
N GLY A 117 -3.48 6.42 -2.66
CA GLY A 117 -4.43 5.31 -2.72
C GLY A 117 -4.10 4.15 -1.77
N GLY A 118 -3.03 4.27 -1.01
CA GLY A 118 -2.53 3.32 -0.02
C GLY A 118 -1.21 3.80 0.58
N VAL A 119 -0.72 3.09 1.60
CA VAL A 119 0.63 3.33 2.13
C VAL A 119 1.64 2.81 1.12
N VAL A 120 2.62 3.64 0.76
CA VAL A 120 3.64 3.29 -0.23
C VAL A 120 4.85 2.70 0.47
N VAL A 121 5.28 1.53 0.02
CA VAL A 121 6.42 0.77 0.56
C VAL A 121 7.36 0.34 -0.55
N PHE A 122 8.60 -0.02 -0.20
CA PHE A 122 9.66 -0.27 -1.17
C PHE A 122 10.32 -1.62 -0.95
N ASP A 123 10.75 -2.26 -2.04
CA ASP A 123 11.66 -3.41 -1.97
C ASP A 123 13.06 -2.90 -1.58
N ARG A 124 13.44 -3.20 -0.35
CA ARG A 124 14.71 -2.78 0.26
C ARG A 124 15.88 -3.71 -0.06
N GLY A 125 15.63 -4.81 -0.77
CA GLY A 125 16.61 -5.85 -1.02
C GLY A 125 17.16 -6.50 0.25
N GLU A 126 18.09 -7.43 0.07
CA GLU A 126 18.68 -8.23 1.16
C GLU A 126 19.48 -7.37 2.15
N THR A 127 20.06 -6.25 1.69
CA THR A 127 20.80 -5.32 2.56
C THR A 127 19.88 -4.32 3.26
N GLU A 128 18.59 -4.33 2.94
CA GLU A 128 17.55 -3.44 3.48
C GLU A 128 17.81 -1.93 3.29
N SER A 129 18.71 -1.60 2.39
CA SER A 129 19.10 -0.22 2.03
C SER A 129 18.77 0.12 0.59
N GLU A 130 18.42 -0.88 -0.22
CA GLU A 130 18.08 -0.71 -1.62
C GLU A 130 16.69 -0.08 -1.77
N CYS A 131 16.32 0.26 -2.99
CA CYS A 131 14.96 0.72 -3.32
C CYS A 131 14.65 0.29 -4.74
N LYS A 132 14.42 -1.02 -4.89
CA LYS A 132 14.35 -1.70 -6.19
C LYS A 132 13.00 -1.50 -6.88
N SER A 133 11.94 -1.41 -6.10
CA SER A 133 10.58 -1.31 -6.62
C SER A 133 9.64 -0.69 -5.61
N MET A 134 8.58 -0.04 -6.11
CA MET A 134 7.51 0.55 -5.33
C MET A 134 6.30 -0.39 -5.26
N TRP A 135 5.69 -0.48 -4.09
CA TRP A 135 4.45 -1.21 -3.84
C TRP A 135 3.47 -0.35 -3.06
N ILE A 136 2.18 -0.60 -3.24
CA ILE A 136 1.10 0.11 -2.53
C ILE A 136 0.31 -0.91 -1.72
N HIS A 137 0.17 -0.65 -0.43
CA HIS A 137 -0.77 -1.34 0.45
C HIS A 137 -2.06 -0.53 0.51
N GLY A 138 -3.09 -1.00 -0.21
CA GLY A 138 -4.29 -0.22 -0.48
C GLY A 138 -5.09 0.18 0.77
N ALA A 139 -5.65 1.40 0.75
CA ALA A 139 -6.44 1.96 1.87
C ALA A 139 -7.97 1.82 1.73
N ARG A 140 -8.46 1.26 0.62
CA ARG A 140 -9.90 1.15 0.36
C ARG A 140 -10.50 -0.02 1.15
N LEU A 141 -11.60 0.23 1.85
CA LEU A 141 -12.34 -0.80 2.62
C LEU A 141 -12.74 -2.04 1.80
N ARG A 142 -13.03 -1.86 0.50
CA ARG A 142 -13.35 -2.96 -0.44
C ARG A 142 -12.29 -3.11 -1.53
N GLY A 143 -11.08 -2.62 -1.27
CA GLY A 143 -9.93 -2.80 -2.14
C GLY A 143 -9.16 -4.07 -1.79
N PRO A 144 -8.07 -4.36 -2.53
CA PRO A 144 -7.16 -5.42 -2.16
C PRO A 144 -6.47 -5.12 -0.82
N THR A 145 -6.35 -6.16 0.00
CA THR A 145 -5.51 -6.24 1.20
C THR A 145 -4.08 -6.64 0.88
N THR A 146 -3.81 -7.18 -0.31
CA THR A 146 -2.46 -7.46 -0.81
C THR A 146 -1.76 -6.20 -1.30
N LEU A 147 -0.43 -6.22 -1.22
CA LEU A 147 0.41 -5.21 -1.84
C LEU A 147 0.42 -5.43 -3.35
N TYR A 148 0.44 -4.32 -4.09
CA TYR A 148 0.48 -4.34 -5.55
C TYR A 148 1.37 -3.22 -6.09
N PRO A 149 2.05 -3.42 -7.24
CA PRO A 149 2.82 -2.36 -7.86
C PRO A 149 1.89 -1.48 -8.71
N PRO A 150 2.25 -0.24 -9.00
CA PRO A 150 1.65 0.47 -10.12
C PRO A 150 1.91 -0.31 -11.43
N THR A 151 0.97 -0.26 -12.37
CA THR A 151 1.26 -0.69 -13.75
C THR A 151 2.32 0.24 -14.37
N PRO A 152 3.06 -0.17 -15.42
CA PRO A 152 4.01 0.71 -16.10
C PRO A 152 3.41 2.08 -16.47
N ASP A 153 2.23 2.10 -17.08
CA ASP A 153 1.54 3.34 -17.45
C ASP A 153 1.19 4.24 -16.25
N GLN A 154 0.80 3.62 -15.13
CA GLN A 154 0.51 4.36 -13.88
C GLN A 154 1.78 4.94 -13.28
N PHE A 155 2.88 4.19 -13.28
CA PHE A 155 4.16 4.64 -12.76
C PHE A 155 4.71 5.77 -13.63
N ASP A 156 4.74 5.61 -14.95
CA ASP A 156 5.20 6.62 -15.88
C ASP A 156 4.36 7.90 -15.79
N SER A 157 3.03 7.77 -15.69
CA SER A 157 2.15 8.92 -15.47
C SER A 157 2.48 9.64 -14.17
N PHE A 158 2.78 8.90 -13.10
CA PHE A 158 3.15 9.47 -11.81
C PHE A 158 4.49 10.20 -11.86
N ILE A 159 5.52 9.60 -12.46
CA ILE A 159 6.82 10.25 -12.63
C ILE A 159 6.70 11.51 -13.50
N ASN A 160 5.97 11.43 -14.61
CA ASN A 160 5.72 12.60 -15.47
C ASN A 160 5.02 13.73 -14.73
N PHE A 161 4.06 13.40 -13.86
CA PHE A 161 3.39 14.38 -13.01
C PHE A 161 4.38 15.03 -12.01
N LEU A 162 5.22 14.25 -11.33
CA LEU A 162 6.20 14.77 -10.38
C LEU A 162 7.28 15.63 -11.03
N LEU A 163 7.64 15.35 -12.29
CA LEU A 163 8.65 16.07 -13.04
C LEU A 163 8.10 17.24 -13.87
N SER A 164 6.77 17.36 -13.99
CA SER A 164 6.14 18.44 -14.74
C SER A 164 6.32 19.79 -14.05
N ASP A 165 6.35 20.86 -14.86
CA ASP A 165 6.36 22.22 -14.32
C ASP A 165 5.02 22.48 -13.60
N PRO A 166 5.02 23.02 -12.37
CA PRO A 166 3.78 23.38 -11.67
C PRO A 166 2.84 24.31 -12.46
N GLU A 167 3.34 25.08 -13.43
CA GLU A 167 2.53 25.91 -14.32
C GLU A 167 1.84 25.11 -15.44
N GLU A 168 2.41 23.96 -15.82
CA GLU A 168 1.79 23.03 -16.75
C GLU A 168 0.66 22.29 -16.03
N ARG A 169 -0.58 22.52 -16.47
CA ARG A 169 -1.77 21.84 -15.89
C ARG A 169 -1.83 20.37 -16.31
N THR A 170 -0.92 19.57 -15.80
CA THR A 170 -0.93 18.11 -15.97
C THR A 170 -2.07 17.51 -15.14
N THR A 171 -2.68 16.44 -15.66
CA THR A 171 -3.74 15.74 -14.93
C THR A 171 -3.08 14.90 -13.83
N CYS A 172 -3.51 15.09 -12.57
CA CYS A 172 -3.00 14.30 -11.46
C CYS A 172 -3.36 12.81 -11.65
N PRO A 173 -2.37 11.90 -11.67
CA PRO A 173 -2.60 10.46 -11.87
C PRO A 173 -2.99 9.73 -10.58
N LEU A 174 -2.98 10.42 -9.46
CA LEU A 174 -3.28 9.88 -8.13
C LEU A 174 -4.76 10.06 -7.77
N PRO A 175 -5.34 9.20 -6.92
CA PRO A 175 -4.74 8.02 -6.27
C PRO A 175 -4.63 6.79 -7.19
N ILE A 176 -3.62 5.94 -6.96
CA ILE A 176 -3.43 4.66 -7.64
C ILE A 176 -4.12 3.55 -6.83
N HIS A 177 -5.18 2.99 -7.40
CA HIS A 177 -5.92 1.89 -6.80
C HIS A 177 -5.60 0.57 -7.46
N GLY A 178 -5.40 -0.48 -6.65
CA GLY A 178 -5.10 -1.81 -7.12
C GLY A 178 -6.28 -2.42 -7.88
N LYS A 179 -6.04 -2.71 -9.15
CA LYS A 179 -6.96 -3.42 -10.05
C LYS A 179 -6.37 -4.76 -10.46
N ASN A 180 -7.10 -5.51 -11.27
CA ASN A 180 -6.65 -6.81 -11.75
C ASN A 180 -5.33 -6.71 -12.52
N GLU A 181 -5.00 -5.58 -13.13
CA GLU A 181 -3.77 -5.39 -13.91
C GLU A 181 -2.55 -5.09 -13.03
N ASN A 182 -2.76 -4.61 -11.80
CA ASN A 182 -1.69 -4.35 -10.84
C ASN A 182 -1.19 -5.69 -10.30
N ARG A 183 -0.14 -6.22 -10.90
CA ARG A 183 0.44 -7.53 -10.59
C ARG A 183 1.98 -7.44 -10.66
N PRO A 184 2.71 -8.32 -9.96
CA PRO A 184 2.19 -9.39 -9.09
C PRO A 184 1.69 -8.87 -7.74
N ARG A 185 1.21 -9.76 -6.87
CA ARG A 185 0.67 -9.40 -5.55
C ARG A 185 1.55 -9.94 -4.45
N TRP A 186 1.70 -9.20 -3.36
CA TRP A 186 2.39 -9.69 -2.16
C TRP A 186 1.44 -9.72 -0.97
N HIS A 187 1.48 -10.82 -0.21
CA HIS A 187 0.80 -10.85 1.08
C HIS A 187 1.55 -9.90 2.04
N PRO A 188 0.87 -9.02 2.80
CA PRO A 188 1.55 -8.04 3.65
C PRO A 188 2.52 -8.65 4.66
N TYR A 189 2.20 -9.84 5.19
CA TYR A 189 3.10 -10.56 6.10
C TYR A 189 4.40 -10.97 5.41
N ASP A 190 4.33 -11.65 4.27
CA ASP A 190 5.52 -12.17 3.59
C ASP A 190 6.38 -11.04 3.05
N ALA A 191 5.75 -10.00 2.49
CA ALA A 191 6.40 -8.77 2.05
C ALA A 191 7.38 -8.24 3.09
N LEU A 192 6.91 -8.06 4.34
CA LEU A 192 7.73 -7.56 5.43
C LEU A 192 8.67 -8.63 6.01
N ALA A 193 8.17 -9.84 6.26
CA ALA A 193 8.86 -10.86 7.03
C ALA A 193 9.97 -11.59 6.27
N LYS A 194 9.90 -11.64 4.94
CA LYS A 194 10.74 -12.51 4.11
C LYS A 194 11.35 -11.82 2.89
N TYR A 195 10.68 -10.81 2.34
CA TYR A 195 11.06 -10.21 1.06
C TYR A 195 11.51 -8.75 1.15
N HIS A 196 11.71 -8.25 2.37
CA HIS A 196 12.24 -6.91 2.64
C HIS A 196 11.45 -5.77 1.94
N ILE A 197 10.13 -5.94 1.80
CA ILE A 197 9.23 -4.94 1.22
C ILE A 197 8.57 -4.14 2.35
N PHE A 198 9.14 -2.97 2.64
CA PHE A 198 8.69 -2.02 3.65
C PHE A 198 9.26 -0.62 3.39
N ARG A 199 8.60 0.43 3.87
CA ARG A 199 9.23 1.75 3.96
C ARG A 199 10.08 1.81 5.22
N ASP A 200 9.45 1.51 6.35
CA ASP A 200 10.03 1.53 7.69
C ASP A 200 9.82 0.18 8.38
N LYS A 201 10.83 -0.37 9.05
CA LYS A 201 10.70 -1.68 9.71
C LYS A 201 9.62 -1.73 10.79
N TYR A 202 9.34 -0.59 11.42
CA TYR A 202 8.34 -0.46 12.47
C TYR A 202 6.93 -0.24 11.92
N GLU A 203 6.70 -0.18 10.61
CA GLU A 203 5.40 0.21 10.04
C GLU A 203 4.27 -0.79 10.34
N ARG A 204 4.58 -2.08 10.48
CA ARG A 204 3.60 -3.16 10.72
C ARG A 204 4.11 -4.11 11.80
N ARG A 205 3.22 -4.61 12.65
CA ARG A 205 3.54 -5.64 13.64
C ARG A 205 3.26 -7.02 13.05
N LEU A 206 4.31 -7.83 12.89
CA LEU A 206 4.14 -9.20 12.46
C LEU A 206 3.59 -10.07 13.60
N PRO A 207 2.50 -10.84 13.38
CA PRO A 207 2.11 -11.89 14.30
C PRO A 207 3.23 -12.92 14.44
N LEU A 208 3.31 -13.58 15.61
CA LEU A 208 4.33 -14.60 15.89
C LEU A 208 4.26 -15.78 14.92
N GLU A 209 3.05 -16.09 14.45
CA GLU A 209 2.81 -17.11 13.44
C GLU A 209 2.33 -16.43 12.16
N HIS A 210 2.74 -16.98 11.02
CA HIS A 210 2.18 -16.57 9.73
C HIS A 210 0.66 -16.71 9.79
N PRO A 211 -0.11 -15.68 9.37
CA PRO A 211 -1.56 -15.76 9.32
C PRO A 211 -2.00 -17.01 8.57
N LYS A 212 -2.90 -17.79 9.15
CA LYS A 212 -3.46 -18.93 8.43
C LYS A 212 -4.12 -18.41 7.16
N ARG A 213 -3.91 -19.12 6.05
CA ARG A 213 -4.63 -18.82 4.81
C ARG A 213 -6.12 -18.73 5.12
N GLU A 214 -6.73 -17.62 4.75
CA GLU A 214 -8.16 -17.43 4.97
C GLU A 214 -8.93 -18.54 4.25
N CYS A 215 -10.05 -18.96 4.84
CA CYS A 215 -10.90 -20.00 4.25
C CYS A 215 -11.59 -19.54 2.96
N MET A 216 -11.66 -18.22 2.72
CA MET A 216 -12.16 -17.61 1.50
C MET A 216 -11.05 -16.76 0.89
N LEU A 217 -10.71 -17.04 -0.37
CA LEU A 217 -9.80 -16.21 -1.13
C LEU A 217 -10.60 -15.18 -1.94
N VAL A 218 -10.14 -13.94 -1.95
CA VAL A 218 -10.81 -12.85 -2.66
C VAL A 218 -10.06 -12.55 -3.95
N ASN A 219 -10.77 -12.54 -5.09
CA ASN A 219 -10.17 -12.23 -6.40
C ASN A 219 -9.54 -10.82 -6.47
N ALA A 220 -10.03 -9.88 -5.66
CA ALA A 220 -9.42 -8.56 -5.57
C ALA A 220 -7.99 -8.64 -5.00
N ASP A 221 -7.75 -9.52 -4.03
CA ASP A 221 -6.45 -9.75 -3.40
C ASP A 221 -5.51 -10.53 -4.30
N TRP A 222 -6.05 -11.54 -5.00
CA TRP A 222 -5.29 -12.45 -5.87
C TRP A 222 -5.96 -12.55 -7.24
N PRO A 223 -5.74 -11.57 -8.14
CA PRO A 223 -6.33 -11.57 -9.48
C PRO A 223 -5.99 -12.80 -10.33
N GLU A 224 -4.89 -13.49 -10.01
CA GLU A 224 -4.47 -14.76 -10.64
C GLU A 224 -5.40 -15.95 -10.34
N LEU A 225 -6.26 -15.90 -9.33
CA LEU A 225 -7.27 -16.93 -9.09
C LEU A 225 -8.23 -17.05 -10.28
N ALA A 226 -8.52 -15.92 -10.95
CA ALA A 226 -9.31 -15.93 -12.18
C ALA A 226 -8.57 -16.64 -13.33
N ASP A 227 -7.25 -16.51 -13.40
CA ASP A 227 -6.43 -17.19 -14.40
C ASP A 227 -6.37 -18.69 -14.16
N GLU A 228 -6.15 -19.09 -12.91
CA GLU A 228 -6.20 -20.50 -12.51
C GLU A 228 -7.58 -21.11 -12.79
N TYR A 229 -8.66 -20.36 -12.51
CA TYR A 229 -10.02 -20.80 -12.83
C TYR A 229 -10.19 -21.03 -14.34
N ILE A 230 -9.73 -20.10 -15.19
CA ILE A 230 -9.79 -20.24 -16.65
C ILE A 230 -9.05 -21.52 -17.09
N VAL A 231 -7.82 -21.72 -16.62
CA VAL A 231 -6.97 -22.85 -17.01
C VAL A 231 -7.58 -24.19 -16.56
N ASN A 232 -8.02 -24.29 -15.30
CA ASN A 232 -8.48 -25.55 -14.73
C ASN A 232 -9.91 -25.92 -15.14
N ASN A 233 -10.75 -24.94 -15.51
CA ASN A 233 -12.17 -25.15 -15.77
C ASN A 233 -12.55 -24.94 -17.24
N THR A 234 -11.58 -24.87 -18.17
CA THR A 234 -11.86 -24.64 -19.61
C THR A 234 -12.92 -25.59 -20.16
N ASP A 235 -12.80 -26.90 -19.90
CA ASP A 235 -13.77 -27.90 -20.38
C ASP A 235 -15.16 -27.70 -19.79
N PHE A 236 -15.23 -27.34 -18.51
CA PHE A 236 -16.49 -27.04 -17.83
C PHE A 236 -17.13 -25.76 -18.39
N ILE A 237 -16.37 -24.68 -18.55
CA ILE A 237 -16.85 -23.41 -19.10
C ILE A 237 -17.40 -23.61 -20.51
N ARG A 238 -16.71 -24.38 -21.36
CA ARG A 238 -17.17 -24.70 -22.72
C ARG A 238 -18.47 -25.52 -22.71
N ARG A 239 -18.63 -26.46 -21.77
CA ARG A 239 -19.87 -27.26 -21.62
C ARG A 239 -21.07 -26.42 -21.18
N GLU A 240 -20.85 -25.44 -20.30
CA GLU A 240 -21.89 -24.49 -19.85
C GLU A 240 -22.20 -23.39 -20.89
N GLY A 241 -21.67 -23.50 -22.11
CA GLY A 241 -21.91 -22.53 -23.20
C GLY A 241 -21.04 -21.27 -23.13
N GLY A 242 -20.07 -21.22 -22.22
CA GLY A 242 -19.07 -20.15 -22.16
C GLY A 242 -18.05 -20.25 -23.29
N VAL A 243 -17.53 -19.09 -23.73
CA VAL A 243 -16.48 -19.01 -24.75
C VAL A 243 -15.16 -18.67 -24.09
N VAL A 244 -14.24 -19.64 -24.10
CA VAL A 244 -12.83 -19.45 -23.68
C VAL A 244 -11.95 -19.82 -24.87
N THR A 245 -11.27 -18.80 -25.39
CA THR A 245 -10.33 -18.91 -26.51
C THR A 245 -8.98 -19.47 -26.04
N ASP A 246 -8.25 -20.12 -26.95
CA ASP A 246 -6.91 -20.63 -26.64
C ASP A 246 -5.94 -19.47 -26.33
N GLU A 247 -6.17 -18.28 -26.89
CA GLU A 247 -5.43 -17.06 -26.55
C GLU A 247 -5.64 -16.64 -25.09
N GLN A 248 -6.88 -16.70 -24.59
CA GLN A 248 -7.17 -16.41 -23.17
C GLN A 248 -6.49 -17.42 -22.25
N ILE A 249 -6.47 -18.70 -22.62
CA ILE A 249 -5.79 -19.76 -21.85
C ILE A 249 -4.28 -19.51 -21.85
N ALA A 250 -3.69 -19.21 -23.00
CA ALA A 250 -2.27 -18.91 -23.12
C ALA A 250 -1.87 -17.67 -22.29
N ALA A 251 -2.69 -16.62 -22.32
CA ALA A 251 -2.46 -15.42 -21.54
C ALA A 251 -2.59 -15.67 -20.02
N ALA A 252 -3.57 -16.48 -19.60
CA ALA A 252 -3.73 -16.90 -18.21
C ALA A 252 -2.52 -17.71 -17.73
N LEU A 253 -2.06 -18.68 -18.52
CA LEU A 253 -0.84 -19.47 -18.25
C LEU A 253 0.42 -18.61 -18.18
N ALA A 254 0.51 -17.55 -18.98
CA ALA A 254 1.63 -16.61 -18.91
C ALA A 254 1.63 -15.84 -17.58
N ARG A 255 0.48 -15.26 -17.20
CA ARG A 255 0.33 -14.52 -15.93
C ARG A 255 0.56 -15.40 -14.70
N LEU A 256 0.14 -16.67 -14.73
CA LEU A 256 0.38 -17.61 -13.62
C LEU A 256 1.88 -17.90 -13.38
N LYS A 257 2.76 -17.64 -14.36
CA LYS A 257 4.22 -17.78 -14.19
C LYS A 257 4.88 -16.58 -13.51
N GLU A 258 4.15 -15.47 -13.37
CA GLU A 258 4.64 -14.21 -12.83
C GLU A 258 4.20 -13.98 -11.37
N VAL A 259 3.44 -14.92 -10.79
CA VAL A 259 2.95 -14.81 -9.41
C VAL A 259 4.10 -14.90 -8.40
N THR A 260 3.95 -14.21 -7.28
CA THR A 260 4.96 -14.23 -6.20
C THR A 260 4.78 -15.47 -5.33
N PRO A 261 5.81 -15.85 -4.54
CA PRO A 261 5.71 -16.90 -3.53
C PRO A 261 4.58 -16.77 -2.50
N SER A 262 4.04 -15.57 -2.30
CA SER A 262 2.86 -15.38 -1.43
C SER A 262 1.55 -15.81 -2.05
N SER A 263 1.50 -15.92 -3.38
CA SER A 263 0.27 -16.22 -4.11
C SER A 263 -0.27 -17.60 -3.75
N PRO A 264 -1.61 -17.76 -3.62
CA PRO A 264 -2.22 -19.08 -3.47
C PRO A 264 -2.00 -19.96 -4.71
N CYS A 265 -1.78 -19.37 -5.88
CA CYS A 265 -1.52 -20.06 -7.15
C CYS A 265 -0.02 -20.33 -7.37
N TRP A 266 0.86 -19.92 -6.45
CA TRP A 266 2.28 -20.19 -6.57
C TRP A 266 2.61 -21.65 -6.26
N HIS A 267 3.49 -22.23 -7.06
CA HIS A 267 3.98 -23.59 -6.88
C HIS A 267 5.51 -23.61 -7.09
N PRO A 268 6.31 -24.33 -6.28
CA PRO A 268 7.77 -24.36 -6.41
C PRO A 268 8.27 -24.77 -7.80
N SER A 269 7.49 -25.54 -8.55
CA SER A 269 7.80 -25.91 -9.93
C SER A 269 7.76 -24.75 -10.93
N LEU A 270 7.28 -23.57 -10.52
CA LEU A 270 7.25 -22.34 -11.30
C LEU A 270 8.52 -21.49 -11.09
N GLU A 271 9.41 -21.85 -10.16
CA GLU A 271 10.72 -21.22 -10.05
C GLU A 271 11.51 -21.48 -11.33
N LYS A 272 11.77 -20.41 -12.10
CA LYS A 272 12.77 -20.47 -13.17
C LYS A 272 14.13 -20.72 -12.50
N LYS A 273 14.76 -21.85 -12.83
CA LYS A 273 16.17 -22.09 -12.54
C LYS A 273 17.05 -21.04 -13.21
#